data_AF-A0A8C2EKB9-F1
#
_entry.id   AF-A0A8C2EKB9-F1
#
_cell.length_a   1.000
_cell.length_b   1.000
_cell.length_c   1.000
_cell.angle_alpha   90.00
_cell.angle_beta   90.00
_cell.angle_gamma   90.00
#
_symmetry.space_group_name_H-M   'P 1'
#
loop_
_entity.id
_entity.type
_entity.pdbx_description
1 polymer ?
#
loop_
_entity_poly.entity_id
_entity_poly.type
_entity_poly.pdbx_seq_one_letter_code
_entity_poly.pdbx_strand_id
1 'polypeptide(L)'
;MKGCGCWCDGNLGNMYVFRLCIFLLITTVASAQVQLQPLNAAVLRGSKARFNCSTTQPPSVMNWMVNGRLVIAILEASGVWNSTDRFSAKNFTTPGDYKWEFIMSNVQRDDAGEVTCQVLGGAPQLATLSIQERGSVEIVGGNRTKTEGAQTEFQCRAVGWFPEPSMSWSVNGVANSCNRSSVTQGNLFNSNCTLTVTAVKNSSVQCLVSVPALSTPDSSTVFLTVEKLAKRDQTVLIAVTVAFSAAALLFLIIYGIIFFCMRRKKKSGYQEEIRRARIESQNRTPATENLQGQDNRGYIRDGHDGHTNGGVWYTNHSNKHQMTNVFFDDAHRKHRHMTIV
;
A
#
# COMPACT_ATOMS: atom_id res chain seq x y z
N MET A 1 -96.18 63.76 31.31
CA MET A 1 -96.90 62.65 31.99
C MET A 1 -95.96 61.45 32.15
N LYS A 2 -96.32 60.45 32.96
CA LYS A 2 -95.41 59.41 33.53
C LYS A 2 -95.13 58.23 32.59
N GLY A 3 -94.08 57.45 32.90
CA GLY A 3 -93.78 56.11 32.35
C GLY A 3 -92.29 55.87 32.09
N CYS A 4 -91.43 55.69 33.10
CA CYS A 4 -91.11 54.40 33.74
C CYS A 4 -90.82 53.25 32.77
N GLY A 5 -89.52 52.96 32.54
CA GLY A 5 -89.03 51.71 31.96
C GLY A 5 -88.35 50.86 33.04
N CYS A 6 -88.67 49.56 33.09
CA CYS A 6 -88.19 48.65 34.14
C CYS A 6 -86.74 48.19 33.92
N TRP A 7 -86.01 48.03 35.04
CA TRP A 7 -84.81 47.21 35.11
C TRP A 7 -85.16 45.72 35.10
N CYS A 8 -84.31 44.90 34.47
CA CYS A 8 -84.09 43.51 34.84
C CYS A 8 -82.58 43.24 34.81
N ASP A 9 -82.00 43.07 36.00
CA ASP A 9 -80.63 42.58 36.19
C ASP A 9 -80.48 41.11 35.79
N GLY A 10 -79.23 40.72 35.52
CA GLY A 10 -78.79 39.35 35.76
C GLY A 10 -78.34 38.54 34.55
N ASN A 11 -77.02 38.48 34.31
CA ASN A 11 -76.34 37.22 33.98
C ASN A 11 -74.81 37.30 34.08
N LEU A 12 -74.26 37.47 35.30
CA LEU A 12 -72.82 37.27 35.56
C LEU A 12 -72.40 35.78 35.69
N GLY A 13 -73.36 34.86 35.83
CA GLY A 13 -73.08 33.43 36.07
C GLY A 13 -72.53 32.68 34.86
N ASN A 14 -72.95 33.02 33.64
CA ASN A 14 -72.61 32.26 32.44
C ASN A 14 -71.13 32.34 32.03
N MET A 15 -70.42 33.41 32.41
CA MET A 15 -69.01 33.59 32.03
C MET A 15 -68.04 32.74 32.86
N TYR A 16 -68.42 32.35 34.09
CA TYR A 16 -67.60 31.47 34.93
C TYR A 16 -67.72 30.00 34.52
N VAL A 17 -68.92 29.53 34.19
CA VAL A 17 -69.14 28.15 33.72
C VAL A 17 -68.38 27.90 32.41
N PHE A 18 -68.45 28.82 31.45
CA PHE A 18 -67.70 28.70 30.20
C PHE A 18 -66.17 28.71 30.40
N ARG A 19 -65.65 29.51 31.35
CA ARG A 19 -64.22 29.50 31.68
C ARG A 19 -63.79 28.20 32.38
N LEU A 20 -64.62 27.63 33.26
CA LEU A 20 -64.37 26.33 33.89
C LEU A 20 -64.36 25.18 32.86
N CYS A 21 -65.26 25.20 31.87
CA CYS A 21 -65.24 24.22 30.78
C CYS A 21 -63.99 24.35 29.87
N ILE A 22 -63.48 25.56 29.64
CA ILE A 22 -62.27 25.78 28.82
C ILE A 22 -60.99 25.35 29.55
N PHE A 23 -60.93 25.39 30.89
CA PHE A 23 -59.79 24.88 31.66
C PHE A 23 -59.73 23.34 31.77
N LEU A 24 -60.79 22.61 31.38
CA LEU A 24 -60.87 21.14 31.52
C LEU A 24 -60.42 20.34 30.29
N LEU A 25 -59.98 21.00 29.21
CA LEU A 25 -59.72 20.34 27.91
C LEU A 25 -58.31 20.55 27.34
N ILE A 26 -57.33 20.83 28.22
CA ILE A 26 -55.90 20.84 27.87
C ILE A 26 -55.09 19.95 28.82
N THR A 27 -55.55 18.72 29.03
CA THR A 27 -54.63 17.65 29.46
C THR A 27 -53.70 17.34 28.30
N THR A 28 -52.55 18.02 28.23
CA THR A 28 -51.43 17.57 27.39
C THR A 28 -50.96 16.23 27.93
N VAL A 29 -51.57 15.14 27.45
CA VAL A 29 -51.05 13.79 27.65
C VAL A 29 -49.66 13.78 27.03
N ALA A 30 -48.64 13.83 27.88
CA ALA A 30 -47.26 13.71 27.46
C ALA A 30 -47.06 12.28 26.97
N SER A 31 -47.30 12.05 25.68
CA SER A 31 -47.04 10.78 25.02
C SER A 31 -45.63 10.35 25.35
N ALA A 32 -45.46 9.13 25.85
CA ALA A 32 -44.14 8.54 26.00
C ALA A 32 -43.42 8.63 24.65
N GLN A 33 -42.24 9.27 24.64
CA GLN A 33 -41.47 9.42 23.41
C GLN A 33 -40.75 8.09 23.16
N VAL A 34 -41.27 7.32 22.21
CA VAL A 34 -40.72 6.02 21.80
C VAL A 34 -39.72 6.22 20.67
N GLN A 35 -38.52 5.66 20.80
CA GLN A 35 -37.46 5.77 19.81
C GLN A 35 -36.96 4.37 19.42
N LEU A 36 -37.05 4.03 18.14
CA LEU A 36 -36.58 2.76 17.57
C LEU A 36 -35.31 2.98 16.73
N GLN A 37 -34.28 2.17 16.95
CA GLN A 37 -33.02 2.24 16.21
C GLN A 37 -32.39 0.86 15.96
N PRO A 38 -31.74 0.62 14.81
CA PRO A 38 -31.68 1.50 13.64
C PRO A 38 -33.02 1.49 12.89
N LEU A 39 -33.34 2.58 12.18
CA LEU A 39 -34.53 2.66 11.32
C LEU A 39 -34.38 1.83 10.03
N ASN A 40 -33.13 1.59 9.59
CA ASN A 40 -32.81 0.73 8.46
C ASN A 40 -31.68 -0.22 8.88
N ALA A 41 -31.93 -1.52 8.83
CA ALA A 41 -30.95 -2.56 9.10
C ALA A 41 -30.64 -3.35 7.82
N ALA A 42 -29.36 -3.60 7.58
CA ALA A 42 -28.88 -4.55 6.60
C ALA A 42 -28.07 -5.61 7.33
N VAL A 43 -28.47 -6.88 7.21
CA VAL A 43 -27.82 -7.99 7.91
C VAL A 43 -27.61 -9.18 6.98
N LEU A 44 -26.57 -9.96 7.23
CA LEU A 44 -26.34 -11.18 6.47
C LEU A 44 -27.32 -12.28 6.88
N ARG A 45 -27.79 -13.06 5.91
CA ARG A 45 -28.56 -14.28 6.16
C ARG A 45 -27.81 -15.21 7.12
N GLY A 46 -28.54 -15.83 8.06
CA GLY A 46 -27.99 -16.67 9.13
C GLY A 46 -27.35 -15.91 10.30
N SER A 47 -27.16 -14.59 10.20
CA SER A 47 -26.62 -13.76 11.30
C SER A 47 -27.71 -13.35 12.31
N LYS A 48 -27.46 -12.28 13.09
CA LYS A 48 -28.40 -11.74 14.08
C LYS A 48 -28.78 -10.30 13.73
N ALA A 49 -30.07 -10.01 13.62
CA ALA A 49 -30.58 -8.64 13.61
C ALA A 49 -30.82 -8.15 15.04
N ARG A 50 -30.58 -6.85 15.26
CA ARG A 50 -30.66 -6.18 16.57
C ARG A 50 -31.36 -4.85 16.42
N PHE A 51 -32.36 -4.60 17.26
CA PHE A 51 -33.11 -3.36 17.29
C PHE A 51 -33.28 -2.90 18.74
N ASN A 52 -32.98 -1.63 19.00
CA ASN A 52 -33.17 -1.00 20.30
C ASN A 52 -34.44 -0.16 20.27
N CYS A 53 -35.32 -0.35 21.25
CA CYS A 53 -36.42 0.55 21.51
C CYS A 53 -36.22 1.19 22.89
N SER A 54 -36.24 2.52 22.95
CA SER A 54 -36.13 3.29 24.18
C SER A 54 -37.35 4.17 24.43
N THR A 55 -37.68 4.39 25.70
CA THR A 55 -38.72 5.32 26.14
C THR A 55 -38.24 6.22 27.29
N THR A 56 -38.77 7.44 27.33
CA THR A 56 -38.52 8.42 28.41
C THR A 56 -39.25 8.13 29.72
N GLN A 57 -40.20 7.19 29.69
CA GLN A 57 -41.00 6.74 30.84
C GLN A 57 -41.05 5.20 30.86
N PRO A 58 -41.23 4.55 32.03
CA PRO A 58 -41.31 3.09 32.11
C PRO A 58 -42.50 2.56 31.28
N PRO A 59 -42.26 1.63 30.33
CA PRO A 59 -43.33 1.07 29.52
C PRO A 59 -43.99 -0.10 30.25
N SER A 60 -45.28 0.01 30.59
CA SER A 60 -46.02 -1.10 31.22
C SER A 60 -46.09 -2.35 30.33
N VAL A 61 -46.22 -2.14 29.00
CA VAL A 61 -46.08 -3.18 27.97
C VAL A 61 -45.34 -2.62 26.76
N MET A 62 -44.35 -3.36 26.26
CA MET A 62 -43.65 -3.12 25.00
C MET A 62 -43.73 -4.36 24.11
N ASN A 63 -44.35 -4.21 22.94
CA ASN A 63 -44.56 -5.24 21.94
C ASN A 63 -43.57 -5.08 20.77
N TRP A 64 -42.98 -6.19 20.36
CA TRP A 64 -42.15 -6.29 19.16
C TRP A 64 -42.87 -7.13 18.11
N MET A 65 -43.04 -6.55 16.93
CA MET A 65 -43.69 -7.20 15.79
C MET A 65 -42.73 -7.29 14.61
N VAL A 66 -42.86 -8.36 13.82
CA VAL A 66 -42.10 -8.59 12.59
C VAL A 66 -43.10 -8.92 11.49
N ASN A 67 -43.13 -8.13 10.42
CA ASN A 67 -44.11 -8.24 9.33
C ASN A 67 -45.56 -8.37 9.85
N GLY A 68 -45.93 -7.52 10.82
CA GLY A 68 -47.25 -7.50 11.47
C GLY A 68 -47.54 -8.62 12.47
N ARG A 69 -46.60 -9.55 12.72
CA ARG A 69 -46.78 -10.63 13.70
C ARG A 69 -46.09 -10.30 15.03
N LEU A 70 -46.82 -10.35 16.14
CA LEU A 70 -46.26 -10.25 17.49
C LEU A 70 -45.30 -11.42 17.75
N VAL A 71 -44.03 -11.11 18.02
CA VAL A 71 -42.99 -12.12 18.30
C VAL A 71 -42.52 -12.08 19.76
N ILE A 72 -42.45 -10.89 20.38
CA ILE A 72 -42.08 -10.70 21.79
C ILE A 72 -43.02 -9.67 22.40
N ALA A 73 -43.45 -9.92 23.63
CA ALA A 73 -44.08 -8.91 24.49
C ALA A 73 -43.25 -8.78 25.78
N ILE A 74 -43.05 -7.57 26.26
CA ILE A 74 -42.28 -7.27 27.46
C ILE A 74 -43.23 -6.56 28.41
N LEU A 75 -43.47 -7.13 29.59
CA LEU A 75 -44.35 -6.59 30.60
C LEU A 75 -43.53 -6.18 31.83
N GLU A 76 -43.85 -5.03 32.42
CA GLU A 76 -43.15 -4.51 33.60
C GLU A 76 -43.13 -5.51 34.77
N ALA A 77 -44.25 -6.18 35.03
CA ALA A 77 -44.41 -7.09 36.17
C ALA A 77 -43.84 -8.51 35.97
N SER A 78 -43.64 -8.97 34.73
CA SER A 78 -43.27 -10.38 34.43
C SER A 78 -42.10 -10.54 33.44
N GLY A 79 -41.54 -9.45 32.93
CA GLY A 79 -40.40 -9.47 32.01
C GLY A 79 -40.77 -9.89 30.59
N VAL A 80 -39.89 -10.65 29.93
CA VAL A 80 -40.00 -11.01 28.51
C VAL A 80 -40.88 -12.26 28.34
N TRP A 81 -41.99 -12.11 27.63
CA TRP A 81 -42.88 -13.19 27.22
C TRP A 81 -42.61 -13.63 25.76
N ASN A 82 -42.85 -14.92 25.48
CA ASN A 82 -42.61 -15.58 24.19
C ASN A 82 -41.15 -15.56 23.70
N SER A 83 -40.17 -15.45 24.60
CA SER A 83 -38.75 -15.60 24.25
C SER A 83 -38.43 -17.02 23.79
N THR A 84 -37.67 -17.14 22.71
CA THR A 84 -37.24 -18.38 22.05
C THR A 84 -35.77 -18.27 21.62
N ASP A 85 -35.17 -19.34 21.12
CA ASP A 85 -33.81 -19.29 20.54
C ASP A 85 -33.71 -18.34 19.32
N ARG A 86 -34.83 -18.15 18.61
CA ARG A 86 -34.92 -17.29 17.43
C ARG A 86 -35.19 -15.83 17.80
N PHE A 87 -36.14 -15.58 18.69
CA PHE A 87 -36.56 -14.24 19.10
C PHE A 87 -36.33 -14.05 20.59
N SER A 88 -35.52 -13.05 20.96
CA SER A 88 -35.20 -12.77 22.36
C SER A 88 -35.10 -11.27 22.60
N ALA A 89 -35.16 -10.84 23.87
CA ALA A 89 -34.95 -9.45 24.24
C ALA A 89 -33.98 -9.32 25.43
N LYS A 90 -33.24 -8.21 25.47
CA LYS A 90 -32.33 -7.86 26.56
C LYS A 90 -32.65 -6.49 27.13
N ASN A 91 -32.63 -6.39 28.45
CA ASN A 91 -32.83 -5.12 29.15
C ASN A 91 -31.50 -4.35 29.26
N PHE A 92 -31.52 -3.09 28.83
CA PHE A 92 -30.43 -2.12 28.97
C PHE A 92 -30.92 -0.84 29.66
N THR A 93 -32.06 -0.90 30.37
CA THR A 93 -32.67 0.21 31.09
C THR A 93 -31.71 0.82 32.11
N THR A 94 -31.67 2.15 32.13
CA THR A 94 -31.02 2.95 33.18
C THR A 94 -32.01 3.99 33.71
N PRO A 95 -31.78 4.64 34.85
CA PRO A 95 -32.70 5.65 35.39
C PRO A 95 -32.93 6.80 34.40
N GLY A 96 -34.14 6.86 33.81
CA GLY A 96 -34.52 7.86 32.82
C GLY A 96 -34.37 7.45 31.34
N ASP A 97 -33.77 6.28 31.03
CA ASP A 97 -33.74 5.69 29.69
C ASP A 97 -34.15 4.22 29.75
N TYR A 98 -35.42 3.95 29.42
CA TYR A 98 -36.01 2.61 29.46
C TYR A 98 -35.78 1.91 28.13
N LYS A 99 -34.68 1.16 28.06
CA LYS A 99 -34.14 0.63 26.80
C LYS A 99 -34.14 -0.88 26.74
N TRP A 100 -34.69 -1.42 25.67
CA TRP A 100 -34.70 -2.86 25.37
C TRP A 100 -34.13 -3.14 23.98
N GLU A 101 -33.24 -4.13 23.90
CA GLU A 101 -32.72 -4.68 22.65
C GLU A 101 -33.52 -5.93 22.26
N PHE A 102 -34.25 -5.88 21.16
CA PHE A 102 -34.79 -7.05 20.48
C PHE A 102 -33.72 -7.69 19.58
N ILE A 103 -33.58 -9.01 19.67
CA ILE A 103 -32.59 -9.80 18.95
C ILE A 103 -33.30 -10.93 18.19
N MET A 104 -33.15 -10.92 16.87
CA MET A 104 -33.57 -12.00 15.98
C MET A 104 -32.35 -12.79 15.52
N SER A 105 -32.28 -14.08 15.83
CA SER A 105 -31.17 -14.98 15.46
C SER A 105 -31.50 -15.82 14.22
N ASN A 106 -30.46 -16.20 13.45
CA ASN A 106 -30.56 -17.04 12.26
C ASN A 106 -31.53 -16.46 11.20
N VAL A 107 -31.39 -15.16 10.92
CA VAL A 107 -32.29 -14.42 10.02
C VAL A 107 -32.35 -15.03 8.62
N GLN A 108 -33.55 -15.23 8.08
CA GLN A 108 -33.81 -15.77 6.75
C GLN A 108 -34.39 -14.71 5.82
N ARG A 109 -34.35 -14.95 4.51
CA ARG A 109 -34.84 -14.00 3.49
C ARG A 109 -36.30 -13.56 3.72
N ASP A 110 -37.13 -14.45 4.25
CA ASP A 110 -38.55 -14.19 4.56
C ASP A 110 -38.77 -13.34 5.82
N ASP A 111 -37.72 -13.11 6.62
CA ASP A 111 -37.74 -12.17 7.75
C ASP A 111 -37.53 -10.71 7.31
N ALA A 112 -37.21 -10.49 6.03
CA ALA A 112 -37.08 -9.14 5.47
C ALA A 112 -38.44 -8.41 5.50
N GLY A 113 -38.40 -7.09 5.72
CA GLY A 113 -39.60 -6.25 5.80
C GLY A 113 -39.60 -5.37 7.05
N GLU A 114 -40.75 -5.29 7.71
CA GLU A 114 -40.99 -4.34 8.80
C GLU A 114 -40.72 -4.96 10.17
N VAL A 115 -40.00 -4.22 11.01
CA VAL A 115 -39.84 -4.49 12.45
C VAL A 115 -40.44 -3.32 13.22
N THR A 116 -41.42 -3.60 14.07
CA THR A 116 -42.15 -2.60 14.84
C THR A 116 -41.83 -2.72 16.33
N CYS A 117 -41.57 -1.60 16.98
CA CYS A 117 -41.71 -1.48 18.43
C CYS A 117 -42.98 -0.67 18.74
N GLN A 118 -43.86 -1.21 19.59
CA GLN A 118 -45.05 -0.50 20.06
C GLN A 118 -45.14 -0.58 21.58
N VAL A 119 -45.22 0.58 22.24
CA VAL A 119 -45.46 0.68 23.68
C VAL A 119 -46.92 1.01 23.92
N LEU A 120 -47.51 0.46 24.99
CA LEU A 120 -48.91 0.72 25.36
C LEU A 120 -49.15 2.22 25.53
N GLY A 121 -50.17 2.76 24.85
CA GLY A 121 -50.49 4.19 24.82
C GLY A 121 -49.61 5.04 23.89
N GLY A 122 -48.59 4.46 23.25
CA GLY A 122 -47.73 5.14 22.27
C GLY A 122 -48.05 4.74 20.81
N ALA A 123 -47.62 5.58 19.87
CA ALA A 123 -47.67 5.27 18.44
C ALA A 123 -46.61 4.21 18.07
N PRO A 124 -46.91 3.25 17.17
CA PRO A 124 -45.94 2.27 16.72
C PRO A 124 -44.76 2.94 16.01
N GLN A 125 -43.55 2.51 16.33
CA GLN A 125 -42.31 2.92 15.67
C GLN A 125 -41.85 1.83 14.71
N LEU A 126 -41.48 2.21 13.48
CA LEU A 126 -41.19 1.29 12.39
C LEU A 126 -39.72 1.34 11.99
N ALA A 127 -39.16 0.18 11.69
CA ALA A 127 -37.83 0.02 11.09
C ALA A 127 -37.88 -1.01 9.95
N THR A 128 -36.99 -0.85 8.98
CA THR A 128 -36.86 -1.78 7.84
C THR A 128 -35.70 -2.74 8.06
N LEU A 129 -35.96 -4.04 7.95
CA LEU A 129 -34.96 -5.11 7.95
C LEU A 129 -34.74 -5.62 6.53
N SER A 130 -33.53 -5.46 6.00
CA SER A 130 -33.10 -6.05 4.74
C SER A 130 -32.11 -7.20 4.99
N ILE A 131 -32.36 -8.34 4.34
CA ILE A 131 -31.55 -9.55 4.46
C ILE A 131 -30.69 -9.69 3.21
N GLN A 132 -29.39 -9.86 3.41
CA GLN A 132 -28.37 -9.83 2.37
C GLN A 132 -27.56 -11.13 2.38
N GLU A 133 -26.99 -11.52 1.25
CA GLU A 133 -26.24 -12.77 1.08
C GLU A 133 -24.84 -12.45 0.54
N ARG A 134 -23.81 -12.90 1.27
CA ARG A 134 -22.41 -12.79 0.88
C ARG A 134 -22.07 -13.94 -0.06
N GLY A 135 -21.61 -13.62 -1.26
CA GLY A 135 -21.12 -14.57 -2.23
C GLY A 135 -19.61 -14.83 -2.13
N SER A 136 -19.02 -15.41 -3.17
CA SER A 136 -17.56 -15.53 -3.30
C SER A 136 -16.95 -14.36 -4.07
N VAL A 137 -15.64 -14.13 -3.88
CA VAL A 137 -14.82 -13.14 -4.61
C VAL A 137 -13.56 -13.83 -5.12
N GLU A 138 -13.21 -13.62 -6.38
CA GLU A 138 -12.00 -14.19 -7.00
C GLU A 138 -11.41 -13.24 -8.05
N ILE A 139 -10.09 -13.22 -8.19
CA ILE A 139 -9.41 -12.56 -9.31
C ILE A 139 -8.92 -13.62 -10.30
N VAL A 140 -9.41 -13.56 -11.53
CA VAL A 140 -9.17 -14.58 -12.56
C VAL A 140 -7.71 -14.52 -13.06
N GLY A 141 -7.04 -15.68 -13.00
CA GLY A 141 -5.67 -15.86 -13.46
C GLY A 141 -4.58 -15.50 -12.44
N GLY A 142 -4.95 -15.18 -11.18
CA GLY A 142 -4.00 -15.08 -10.08
C GLY A 142 -2.89 -14.03 -10.23
N ASN A 143 -1.71 -14.34 -9.67
CA ASN A 143 -0.51 -13.49 -9.76
C ASN A 143 0.00 -13.42 -11.19
N ARG A 144 0.54 -12.26 -11.59
CA ARG A 144 1.03 -12.03 -12.95
C ARG A 144 2.41 -11.38 -12.95
N THR A 145 3.24 -11.77 -13.91
CA THR A 145 4.52 -11.13 -14.19
C THR A 145 4.47 -10.43 -15.54
N LYS A 146 4.96 -9.20 -15.62
CA LYS A 146 4.98 -8.38 -16.84
C LYS A 146 6.26 -7.56 -16.93
N THR A 147 6.70 -7.27 -18.15
CA THR A 147 7.83 -6.38 -18.39
C THR A 147 7.47 -4.93 -18.05
N GLU A 148 8.45 -4.15 -17.60
CA GLU A 148 8.28 -2.72 -17.29
C GLU A 148 7.62 -1.95 -18.45
N GLY A 149 6.55 -1.21 -18.15
CA GLY A 149 5.75 -0.45 -19.11
C GLY A 149 4.62 -1.23 -19.80
N ALA A 150 4.56 -2.55 -19.71
CA ALA A 150 3.48 -3.34 -20.33
C ALA A 150 2.14 -3.18 -19.59
N GLN A 151 1.03 -3.19 -20.32
CA GLN A 151 -0.32 -3.22 -19.72
C GLN A 151 -0.79 -4.66 -19.46
N THR A 152 -1.60 -4.83 -18.42
CA THR A 152 -2.29 -6.10 -18.11
C THR A 152 -3.68 -5.84 -17.56
N GLU A 153 -4.64 -6.65 -17.98
CA GLU A 153 -6.03 -6.57 -17.53
C GLU A 153 -6.31 -7.60 -16.43
N PHE A 154 -6.79 -7.17 -15.28
CA PHE A 154 -7.27 -8.02 -14.19
C PHE A 154 -8.81 -8.04 -14.19
N GLN A 155 -9.38 -9.24 -14.05
CA GLN A 155 -10.82 -9.45 -13.95
C GLN A 155 -11.16 -10.00 -12.57
N CYS A 156 -12.00 -9.27 -11.83
CA CYS A 156 -12.58 -9.74 -10.59
C CYS A 156 -13.98 -10.29 -10.84
N ARG A 157 -14.30 -11.41 -10.21
CA ARG A 157 -15.57 -12.12 -10.31
C ARG A 157 -16.18 -12.28 -8.91
N ALA A 158 -17.37 -11.73 -8.73
CA ALA A 158 -18.19 -11.88 -7.54
C ALA A 158 -19.40 -12.76 -7.88
N VAL A 159 -19.59 -13.90 -7.19
CA VAL A 159 -20.62 -14.90 -7.52
C VAL A 159 -21.56 -15.14 -6.34
N GLY A 160 -22.87 -15.14 -6.57
CA GLY A 160 -23.86 -15.52 -5.57
C GLY A 160 -24.19 -14.44 -4.52
N TRP A 161 -24.15 -13.16 -4.91
CA TRP A 161 -24.38 -12.04 -3.99
C TRP A 161 -25.85 -11.57 -3.96
N PHE A 162 -26.31 -11.04 -2.84
CA PHE A 162 -27.60 -10.34 -2.75
C PHE A 162 -27.54 -9.17 -1.74
N PRO A 163 -27.94 -7.93 -2.08
CA PRO A 163 -28.33 -7.46 -3.41
C PRO A 163 -27.14 -7.45 -4.38
N GLU A 164 -27.26 -6.77 -5.52
CA GLU A 164 -26.12 -6.50 -6.39
C GLU A 164 -24.98 -5.81 -5.59
N PRO A 165 -23.76 -6.39 -5.51
CA PRO A 165 -22.72 -5.93 -4.60
C PRO A 165 -21.97 -4.73 -5.19
N SER A 166 -21.59 -3.71 -4.43
CA SER A 166 -20.62 -2.71 -4.92
C SER A 166 -19.27 -3.38 -5.19
N MET A 167 -18.59 -2.98 -6.26
CA MET A 167 -17.27 -3.52 -6.65
C MET A 167 -16.31 -2.37 -6.95
N SER A 168 -15.07 -2.50 -6.50
CA SER A 168 -13.97 -1.58 -6.82
C SER A 168 -12.62 -2.31 -6.74
N TRP A 169 -11.55 -1.62 -7.12
CA TRP A 169 -10.19 -2.13 -6.95
C TRP A 169 -9.36 -1.24 -6.04
N SER A 170 -8.32 -1.83 -5.45
CA SER A 170 -7.25 -1.16 -4.74
C SER A 170 -5.92 -1.62 -5.32
N VAL A 171 -5.10 -0.68 -5.81
CA VAL A 171 -3.75 -0.95 -6.31
C VAL A 171 -2.76 -0.27 -5.38
N ASN A 172 -2.01 -1.06 -4.61
CA ASN A 172 -1.14 -0.56 -3.52
C ASN A 172 -1.86 0.40 -2.55
N GLY A 173 -3.13 0.12 -2.21
CA GLY A 173 -3.95 0.98 -1.33
C GLY A 173 -4.67 2.13 -2.02
N VAL A 174 -4.40 2.40 -3.31
CA VAL A 174 -5.07 3.45 -4.09
C VAL A 174 -6.34 2.89 -4.71
N ALA A 175 -7.49 3.47 -4.37
CA ALA A 175 -8.78 3.08 -4.93
C ALA A 175 -8.87 3.38 -6.44
N ASN A 176 -9.40 2.44 -7.20
CA ASN A 176 -9.62 2.53 -8.64
C ASN A 176 -11.04 2.04 -8.99
N SER A 177 -11.70 2.73 -9.92
CA SER A 177 -12.94 2.25 -10.52
C SER A 177 -12.64 1.15 -11.57
N CYS A 178 -13.68 0.44 -12.00
CA CYS A 178 -13.60 -0.58 -13.04
C CYS A 178 -14.75 -0.46 -14.03
N ASN A 179 -14.59 -1.08 -15.20
CA ASN A 179 -15.74 -1.42 -16.02
C ASN A 179 -16.46 -2.60 -15.35
N ARG A 180 -17.74 -2.40 -15.02
CA ARG A 180 -18.56 -3.36 -14.27
C ARG A 180 -19.65 -3.93 -15.17
N SER A 181 -19.82 -5.25 -15.12
CA SER A 181 -21.00 -5.94 -15.63
C SER A 181 -21.65 -6.79 -14.53
N SER A 182 -22.95 -7.06 -14.65
CA SER A 182 -23.71 -7.80 -13.66
C SER A 182 -24.82 -8.59 -14.32
N VAL A 183 -25.02 -9.82 -13.88
CA VAL A 183 -26.03 -10.74 -14.40
C VAL A 183 -26.75 -11.39 -13.23
N THR A 184 -28.08 -11.40 -13.28
CA THR A 184 -28.91 -12.06 -12.28
C THR A 184 -29.00 -13.55 -12.57
N GLN A 185 -28.71 -14.38 -11.58
CA GLN A 185 -28.88 -15.83 -11.61
C GLN A 185 -29.93 -16.24 -10.58
N GLY A 186 -31.18 -16.42 -11.02
CA GLY A 186 -32.33 -16.58 -10.11
C GLY A 186 -32.55 -15.30 -9.29
N ASN A 187 -32.32 -15.37 -7.98
CA ASN A 187 -32.45 -14.24 -7.06
C ASN A 187 -31.10 -13.75 -6.48
N LEU A 188 -29.99 -14.15 -7.11
CA LEU A 188 -28.61 -13.74 -6.75
C LEU A 188 -27.95 -13.03 -7.93
N PHE A 189 -26.90 -12.26 -7.65
CA PHE A 189 -26.14 -11.49 -8.63
C PHE A 189 -24.73 -12.06 -8.78
N ASN A 190 -24.34 -12.22 -10.05
CA ASN A 190 -22.97 -12.51 -10.45
C ASN A 190 -22.43 -11.27 -11.17
N SER A 191 -21.44 -10.61 -10.57
CA SER A 191 -20.88 -9.36 -11.11
C SER A 191 -19.40 -9.54 -11.45
N ASN A 192 -18.99 -8.92 -12.56
CA ASN A 192 -17.59 -8.86 -12.97
C ASN A 192 -17.12 -7.40 -13.00
N CYS A 193 -15.87 -7.16 -12.64
CA CYS A 193 -15.26 -5.85 -12.53
C CYS A 193 -13.83 -5.92 -13.09
N THR A 194 -13.57 -5.21 -14.18
CA THR A 194 -12.31 -5.32 -14.94
C THR A 194 -11.47 -4.05 -14.83
N LEU A 195 -10.17 -4.21 -14.53
CA LEU A 195 -9.19 -3.13 -14.36
C LEU A 195 -7.92 -3.38 -15.21
N THR A 196 -7.52 -2.39 -15.99
CA THR A 196 -6.24 -2.40 -16.70
C THR A 196 -5.17 -1.68 -15.89
N VAL A 197 -4.04 -2.34 -15.65
CA VAL A 197 -2.90 -1.81 -14.87
C VAL A 197 -1.64 -1.80 -15.73
N THR A 198 -0.90 -0.70 -15.71
CA THR A 198 0.43 -0.59 -16.32
C THR A 198 1.51 -1.08 -15.35
N ALA A 199 2.36 -2.00 -15.79
CA ALA A 199 3.45 -2.61 -15.04
C ALA A 199 4.63 -1.64 -14.83
N VAL A 200 4.48 -0.66 -13.93
CA VAL A 200 5.55 0.33 -13.62
C VAL A 200 6.43 -0.14 -12.45
N LYS A 201 5.83 -0.76 -11.44
CA LYS A 201 6.50 -1.31 -10.27
C LYS A 201 5.70 -2.48 -9.72
N ASN A 202 6.34 -3.34 -8.90
CA ASN A 202 5.63 -4.40 -8.19
C ASN A 202 4.43 -3.81 -7.43
N SER A 203 3.25 -4.43 -7.57
CA SER A 203 2.03 -3.97 -6.92
C SER A 203 1.18 -5.11 -6.39
N SER A 204 0.54 -4.83 -5.25
CA SER A 204 -0.61 -5.57 -4.77
C SER A 204 -1.85 -5.04 -5.48
N VAL A 205 -2.62 -5.93 -6.11
CA VAL A 205 -3.85 -5.63 -6.85
C VAL A 205 -4.99 -6.39 -6.16
N GLN A 206 -5.84 -5.65 -5.46
CA GLN A 206 -6.92 -6.18 -4.63
C GLN A 206 -8.27 -5.78 -5.21
N CYS A 207 -9.17 -6.74 -5.40
CA CYS A 207 -10.57 -6.48 -5.68
C CYS A 207 -11.33 -6.37 -4.37
N LEU A 208 -12.22 -5.37 -4.27
CA LEU A 208 -13.07 -5.11 -3.11
C LEU A 208 -14.53 -5.28 -3.53
N VAL A 209 -15.30 -6.04 -2.76
CA VAL A 209 -16.70 -6.35 -3.03
C VAL A 209 -17.51 -6.15 -1.74
N SER A 210 -18.56 -5.34 -1.77
CA SER A 210 -19.33 -5.01 -0.57
C SER A 210 -20.84 -4.93 -0.78
N VAL A 211 -21.60 -5.24 0.26
CA VAL A 211 -23.04 -5.00 0.38
C VAL A 211 -23.29 -4.28 1.72
N PRO A 212 -24.37 -3.50 1.91
CA PRO A 212 -24.60 -2.73 3.13
C PRO A 212 -24.54 -3.51 4.46
N ALA A 213 -24.75 -4.83 4.44
CA ALA A 213 -24.60 -5.70 5.62
C ALA A 213 -23.14 -6.02 6.01
N LEU A 214 -22.15 -5.64 5.19
CA LEU A 214 -20.72 -5.82 5.45
C LEU A 214 -20.09 -4.53 5.99
N SER A 215 -19.51 -4.59 7.19
CA SER A 215 -18.75 -3.48 7.78
C SER A 215 -17.40 -3.25 7.10
N THR A 216 -16.83 -4.29 6.48
CA THR A 216 -15.61 -4.23 5.68
C THR A 216 -15.86 -4.95 4.35
N PRO A 217 -15.44 -4.40 3.20
CA PRO A 217 -15.55 -5.11 1.92
C PRO A 217 -14.85 -6.47 1.99
N ASP A 218 -15.49 -7.48 1.40
CA ASP A 218 -14.83 -8.74 1.09
C ASP A 218 -13.80 -8.52 -0.01
N SER A 219 -12.76 -9.35 -0.07
CA SER A 219 -11.67 -9.10 -1.03
C SER A 219 -10.90 -10.33 -1.47
N SER A 220 -10.35 -10.22 -2.68
CA SER A 220 -9.34 -11.12 -3.23
C SER A 220 -8.14 -10.28 -3.64
N THR A 221 -6.92 -10.79 -3.44
CA THR A 221 -5.67 -10.05 -3.72
C THR A 221 -4.73 -10.89 -4.56
N VAL A 222 -4.12 -10.28 -5.58
CA VAL A 222 -3.06 -10.87 -6.40
C VAL A 222 -1.88 -9.90 -6.52
N PHE A 223 -0.72 -10.42 -6.88
CA PHE A 223 0.49 -9.63 -7.09
C PHE A 223 0.80 -9.47 -8.58
N LEU A 224 1.13 -8.23 -8.97
CA LEU A 224 1.77 -7.91 -10.23
C LEU A 224 3.28 -7.74 -9.99
N THR A 225 4.08 -8.64 -10.53
CA THR A 225 5.54 -8.55 -10.53
C THR A 225 6.01 -7.88 -11.82
N VAL A 226 6.93 -6.92 -11.70
CA VAL A 226 7.46 -6.16 -12.83
C VAL A 226 8.91 -6.54 -13.10
N GLU A 227 9.12 -7.18 -14.25
CA GLU A 227 10.44 -7.50 -14.77
C GLU A 227 11.00 -6.30 -15.53
N LYS A 228 12.12 -5.76 -15.05
CA LYS A 228 12.85 -4.75 -15.81
C LYS A 228 13.55 -5.43 -16.96
N LEU A 229 13.36 -4.94 -18.19
CA LEU A 229 14.25 -5.34 -19.28
C LEU A 229 15.66 -4.95 -18.86
N ALA A 230 16.57 -5.92 -18.82
CA ALA A 230 17.99 -5.67 -18.63
C ALA A 230 18.46 -4.80 -19.81
N LYS A 231 18.54 -3.49 -19.55
CA LYS A 231 19.09 -2.52 -20.50
C LYS A 231 20.53 -2.97 -20.74
N ARG A 232 20.80 -3.62 -21.88
CA ARG A 232 22.15 -4.07 -22.23
C ARG A 232 23.08 -2.89 -22.02
N ASP A 233 24.08 -3.08 -21.17
CA ASP A 233 24.95 -1.99 -20.77
C ASP A 233 25.84 -1.62 -21.96
N GLN A 234 25.30 -0.75 -22.81
CA GLN A 234 25.87 -0.36 -24.09
C GLN A 234 27.22 0.34 -23.87
N THR A 235 27.45 0.86 -22.66
CA THR A 235 28.73 1.31 -22.11
C THR A 235 29.83 0.26 -22.28
N VAL A 236 29.57 -1.03 -22.02
CA VAL A 236 30.56 -2.11 -22.19
C VAL A 236 30.87 -2.32 -23.68
N LEU A 237 29.85 -2.34 -24.54
CA LEU A 237 30.04 -2.48 -25.99
C LEU A 237 30.79 -1.28 -26.59
N ILE A 238 30.50 -0.07 -26.13
CA ILE A 238 31.17 1.17 -26.53
C ILE A 238 32.62 1.16 -26.01
N ALA A 239 32.86 0.82 -24.74
CA ALA A 239 34.21 0.77 -24.18
C ALA A 239 35.10 -0.26 -24.92
N VAL A 240 34.57 -1.44 -25.24
CA VAL A 240 35.27 -2.46 -26.01
C VAL A 240 35.57 -1.98 -27.43
N THR A 241 34.59 -1.43 -28.16
CA THR A 241 34.82 -0.94 -29.53
C THR A 241 35.79 0.24 -29.59
N VAL A 242 35.71 1.18 -28.63
CA VAL A 242 36.69 2.29 -28.49
C VAL A 242 38.10 1.75 -28.19
N ALA A 243 38.25 0.80 -27.26
CA ALA A 243 39.56 0.23 -26.94
C ALA A 243 40.20 -0.49 -28.15
N PHE A 244 39.43 -1.32 -28.88
CA PHE A 244 39.93 -2.00 -30.08
C PHE A 244 40.30 -1.02 -31.20
N SER A 245 39.49 0.03 -31.43
CA SER A 245 39.80 1.04 -32.45
C SER A 245 41.03 1.87 -32.10
N ALA A 246 41.20 2.27 -30.84
CA ALA A 246 42.41 2.96 -30.37
C ALA A 246 43.66 2.09 -30.53
N ALA A 247 43.59 0.81 -30.16
CA ALA A 247 44.69 -0.13 -30.34
C ALA A 247 45.06 -0.31 -31.83
N ALA A 248 44.06 -0.48 -32.71
CA ALA A 248 44.28 -0.59 -34.15
C ALA A 248 44.96 0.67 -34.74
N LEU A 249 44.53 1.87 -34.33
CA LEU A 249 45.15 3.13 -34.73
C LEU A 249 46.62 3.22 -34.27
N LEU A 250 46.92 2.83 -33.02
CA LEU A 250 48.30 2.78 -32.52
C LEU A 250 49.17 1.82 -33.32
N PHE A 251 48.68 0.63 -33.66
CA PHE A 251 49.39 -0.31 -34.53
C PHE A 251 49.67 0.26 -35.92
N LEU A 252 48.70 0.94 -36.54
CA LEU A 252 48.88 1.59 -37.85
C LEU A 252 49.91 2.73 -37.79
N ILE A 253 49.93 3.53 -36.71
CA ILE A 253 50.92 4.58 -36.50
C ILE A 253 52.32 3.98 -36.34
N ILE A 254 52.48 2.96 -35.49
CA ILE A 254 53.77 2.26 -35.28
C ILE A 254 54.26 1.64 -36.60
N TYR A 255 53.38 0.96 -37.34
CA TYR A 255 53.71 0.39 -38.64
C TYR A 255 54.13 1.46 -39.66
N GLY A 256 53.42 2.60 -39.71
CA GLY A 256 53.77 3.75 -40.55
C GLY A 256 55.15 4.33 -40.22
N ILE A 257 55.47 4.47 -38.92
CA ILE A 257 56.79 4.93 -38.46
C ILE A 257 57.88 3.93 -38.86
N ILE A 258 57.68 2.63 -38.64
CA ILE A 258 58.65 1.58 -39.04
C ILE A 258 58.86 1.60 -40.56
N PHE A 259 57.79 1.65 -41.35
CA PHE A 259 57.86 1.72 -42.81
C PHE A 259 58.60 2.97 -43.30
N PHE A 260 58.35 4.13 -42.69
CA PHE A 260 59.04 5.37 -43.01
C PHE A 260 60.53 5.33 -42.62
N CYS A 261 60.86 4.78 -41.45
CA CYS A 261 62.24 4.56 -41.00
C CYS A 261 63.00 3.58 -41.91
N MET A 262 62.37 2.48 -42.33
CA MET A 262 62.96 1.55 -43.31
C MET A 262 63.14 2.20 -44.69
N ARG A 263 62.18 3.01 -45.15
CA ARG A 263 62.33 3.80 -46.40
C ARG A 263 63.42 4.86 -46.30
N ARG A 264 63.61 5.50 -45.14
CA ARG A 264 64.74 6.42 -44.89
C ARG A 264 66.08 5.70 -44.87
N LYS A 265 66.19 4.52 -44.23
CA LYS A 265 67.42 3.70 -44.27
C LYS A 265 67.82 3.29 -45.70
N LYS A 266 66.87 3.08 -46.61
CA LYS A 266 67.15 2.89 -48.05
C LYS A 266 67.60 4.17 -48.81
N LYS A 267 67.64 5.35 -48.17
CA LYS A 267 68.12 6.61 -48.77
C LYS A 267 69.38 7.20 -48.12
N SER A 268 69.82 6.72 -46.96
CA SER A 268 71.01 7.26 -46.26
C SER A 268 72.21 6.31 -46.30
N GLY A 269 72.68 6.00 -47.52
CA GLY A 269 73.83 5.11 -47.77
C GLY A 269 75.21 5.72 -47.50
N TYR A 270 75.36 6.58 -46.48
CA TYR A 270 76.61 7.32 -46.20
C TYR A 270 77.49 6.68 -45.11
N GLN A 271 76.89 6.01 -44.12
CA GLN A 271 77.66 5.42 -43.00
C GLN A 271 78.47 4.17 -43.40
N GLU A 272 78.10 3.48 -44.48
CA GLU A 272 78.75 2.22 -44.87
C GLU A 272 80.00 2.41 -45.74
N GLU A 273 80.18 3.59 -46.34
CA GLU A 273 81.42 3.95 -47.07
C GLU A 273 82.55 4.30 -46.10
N ILE A 274 82.27 5.05 -45.02
CA ILE A 274 83.27 5.44 -44.01
C ILE A 274 83.91 4.22 -43.32
N ARG A 275 83.14 3.12 -43.15
CA ARG A 275 83.66 1.87 -42.57
C ARG A 275 84.59 1.10 -43.54
N ARG A 276 84.45 1.27 -44.87
CA ARG A 276 85.36 0.67 -45.85
C ARG A 276 86.65 1.46 -46.02
N ALA A 277 86.57 2.79 -46.07
CA ALA A 277 87.74 3.67 -46.23
C ALA A 277 88.79 3.55 -45.10
N ARG A 278 88.43 3.01 -43.93
CA ARG A 278 89.34 2.80 -42.80
C ARG A 278 90.08 1.45 -42.81
N ILE A 279 89.77 0.55 -43.76
CA ILE A 279 90.37 -0.80 -43.85
C ILE A 279 91.45 -0.86 -44.96
N GLU A 280 91.47 0.11 -45.87
CA GLU A 280 92.35 0.08 -47.05
C GLU A 280 93.69 0.84 -46.88
N SER A 281 93.84 1.66 -45.83
CA SER A 281 95.05 2.49 -45.62
C SER A 281 96.11 1.89 -44.68
N GLN A 282 95.92 0.67 -44.16
CA GLN A 282 96.81 0.06 -43.17
C GLN A 282 97.50 -1.21 -43.68
N ASN A 283 98.26 -1.11 -44.78
CA ASN A 283 99.15 -2.20 -45.20
C ASN A 283 100.40 -1.72 -45.97
N ARG A 284 101.31 -1.02 -45.28
CA ARG A 284 102.74 -0.83 -45.62
C ARG A 284 103.50 -0.26 -44.41
N THR A 285 104.42 -1.03 -43.84
CA THR A 285 105.36 -0.63 -42.76
C THR A 285 106.79 -0.57 -43.31
N PRO A 286 107.60 0.43 -42.92
CA PRO A 286 108.63 0.25 -41.87
C PRO A 286 108.67 1.43 -40.87
N ALA A 287 108.78 1.22 -39.54
CA ALA A 287 109.95 0.89 -38.72
C ALA A 287 110.77 2.11 -38.20
N THR A 288 110.86 2.25 -36.87
CA THR A 288 111.82 3.06 -36.06
C THR A 288 111.82 4.60 -36.26
N GLU A 289 112.09 5.47 -35.26
CA GLU A 289 112.74 5.30 -33.95
C GLU A 289 112.24 6.28 -32.84
N ASN A 290 112.66 6.01 -31.59
CA ASN A 290 112.38 6.60 -30.27
C ASN A 290 112.41 8.14 -30.15
N LEU A 291 111.67 8.76 -29.21
CA LEU A 291 112.00 9.00 -27.78
C LEU A 291 110.78 9.68 -27.07
N GLN A 292 110.55 9.75 -25.75
CA GLN A 292 111.18 9.28 -24.50
C GLN A 292 110.09 9.24 -23.38
N GLY A 293 110.06 8.24 -22.47
CA GLY A 293 110.30 8.34 -21.00
C GLY A 293 109.23 9.07 -20.14
N GLN A 294 108.90 8.66 -18.90
CA GLN A 294 109.43 7.58 -18.05
C GLN A 294 108.40 7.12 -16.96
N ASP A 295 108.70 6.02 -16.26
CA ASP A 295 107.83 5.17 -15.42
C ASP A 295 107.52 5.69 -13.99
N ASN A 296 106.36 5.31 -13.43
CA ASN A 296 106.29 4.54 -12.16
C ASN A 296 104.87 4.05 -11.78
N ARG A 297 104.70 2.72 -11.79
CA ARG A 297 104.08 1.81 -10.78
C ARG A 297 102.96 2.34 -9.83
N GLY A 298 101.86 1.58 -9.71
CA GLY A 298 100.78 1.84 -8.73
C GLY A 298 100.59 0.73 -7.67
N TYR A 299 99.59 0.87 -6.77
CA TYR A 299 99.05 -0.22 -5.90
C TYR A 299 97.72 0.16 -5.16
N ILE A 300 96.66 -0.66 -5.38
CA ILE A 300 95.58 -1.20 -4.48
C ILE A 300 94.91 -0.37 -3.33
N ARG A 301 93.57 -0.22 -3.47
CA ARG A 301 92.36 -0.31 -2.56
C ARG A 301 92.15 0.38 -1.18
N ASP A 302 90.85 0.67 -0.98
CA ASP A 302 89.99 0.71 0.24
C ASP A 302 89.83 2.00 1.10
N GLY A 303 88.62 2.15 1.70
CA GLY A 303 88.16 3.27 2.57
C GLY A 303 87.18 4.23 1.85
N HIS A 304 85.86 4.29 2.07
CA HIS A 304 84.97 4.46 3.25
C HIS A 304 84.97 5.86 3.91
N ASP A 305 83.74 6.38 4.09
CA ASP A 305 83.21 7.43 4.98
C ASP A 305 83.74 8.89 5.01
N GLY A 306 82.76 9.81 4.95
CA GLY A 306 82.52 10.74 6.07
C GLY A 306 82.64 12.25 5.85
N HIS A 307 81.48 12.95 5.88
CA HIS A 307 81.29 14.36 6.33
C HIS A 307 82.06 15.50 5.57
N THR A 308 81.66 16.78 5.53
CA THR A 308 80.60 17.59 6.18
C THR A 308 80.31 18.87 5.36
N ASN A 309 79.09 19.45 5.49
CA ASN A 309 78.72 20.89 5.36
C ASN A 309 78.96 21.65 4.03
N GLY A 310 78.08 22.55 3.57
CA GLY A 310 76.74 23.00 4.04
C GLY A 310 76.22 24.21 3.20
N GLY A 311 74.91 24.53 3.24
CA GLY A 311 74.35 25.70 2.50
C GLY A 311 72.90 25.61 1.92
N VAL A 312 71.85 25.21 2.67
CA VAL A 312 70.68 26.02 3.16
C VAL A 312 70.01 27.01 2.14
N TRP A 313 68.67 27.22 2.01
CA TRP A 313 67.48 27.10 2.91
C TRP A 313 66.14 26.66 2.21
N TYR A 314 65.31 25.86 2.94
CA TYR A 314 63.83 25.79 3.16
C TYR A 314 62.80 26.43 2.18
N THR A 315 61.51 26.02 2.10
CA THR A 315 60.52 25.42 3.05
C THR A 315 59.69 24.29 2.37
N ASN A 316 59.28 23.20 3.04
CA ASN A 316 58.17 23.02 4.02
C ASN A 316 56.77 23.38 3.43
N HIS A 317 55.72 22.56 3.48
CA HIS A 317 55.27 21.60 4.50
C HIS A 317 54.65 20.31 3.89
N SER A 318 55.03 19.13 4.40
CA SER A 318 54.21 18.22 5.24
C SER A 318 53.06 17.46 4.54
N ASN A 319 53.14 16.14 4.38
CA ASN A 319 53.02 15.05 5.39
C ASN A 319 51.55 14.58 5.53
N LYS A 320 51.16 13.32 5.81
CA LYS A 320 51.76 11.98 6.01
C LYS A 320 50.56 11.00 6.13
N HIS A 321 50.62 9.66 6.10
CA HIS A 321 51.62 8.64 5.73
C HIS A 321 50.84 7.34 5.43
N GLN A 322 51.50 6.42 4.70
CA GLN A 322 51.55 4.94 4.82
C GLN A 322 50.37 4.19 5.51
N MET A 323 49.73 3.16 4.93
CA MET A 323 50.29 1.87 4.42
C MET A 323 50.94 1.06 5.57
N THR A 324 50.46 -0.11 5.97
CA THR A 324 50.58 -1.45 5.34
C THR A 324 49.60 -2.42 6.04
N ASN A 325 48.86 -3.32 5.38
CA ASN A 325 49.23 -4.55 4.65
C ASN A 325 49.41 -5.81 5.55
N VAL A 326 48.76 -6.92 5.15
CA VAL A 326 48.90 -8.34 5.61
C VAL A 326 48.36 -8.73 7.00
N PHE A 327 47.33 -9.60 7.07
CA PHE A 327 47.43 -11.01 7.54
C PHE A 327 46.13 -11.83 7.38
N PHE A 328 46.28 -13.16 7.34
CA PHE A 328 45.22 -14.19 7.37
C PHE A 328 44.55 -14.28 8.76
N ASP A 329 43.28 -14.74 8.81
CA ASP A 329 42.94 -15.88 9.70
C ASP A 329 41.67 -16.63 9.25
N ASP A 330 41.48 -17.84 9.78
CA ASP A 330 40.42 -18.83 9.49
C ASP A 330 39.42 -18.98 10.67
N ALA A 331 38.40 -19.83 10.49
CA ALA A 331 37.56 -20.49 11.50
C ALA A 331 36.39 -19.72 12.16
N HIS A 332 35.16 -20.14 11.80
CA HIS A 332 34.11 -20.74 12.67
C HIS A 332 32.75 -20.68 11.94
N ARG A 333 32.00 -21.75 11.63
CA ARG A 333 31.53 -22.96 12.36
C ARG A 333 30.19 -22.76 13.12
N LYS A 334 29.13 -23.33 12.53
CA LYS A 334 27.83 -23.78 13.11
C LYS A 334 26.80 -22.73 13.57
N HIS A 335 25.63 -22.78 12.93
CA HIS A 335 24.35 -22.64 13.63
C HIS A 335 23.62 -24.00 13.68
N ARG A 336 22.95 -24.28 14.80
CA ARG A 336 22.05 -25.44 14.99
C ARG A 336 20.59 -24.98 14.87
N HIS A 337 19.73 -25.88 14.41
CA HIS A 337 18.29 -25.82 14.66
C HIS A 337 18.00 -25.94 16.17
N MET A 338 16.90 -25.33 16.62
CA MET A 338 16.15 -25.83 17.78
C MET A 338 14.64 -25.65 17.53
N THR A 339 13.86 -26.48 18.21
CA THR A 339 12.48 -26.85 17.86
C THR A 339 11.49 -26.37 18.91
N ILE A 340 10.28 -26.05 18.43
CA ILE A 340 8.95 -26.03 19.08
C ILE A 340 8.90 -26.39 20.58
N VAL A 341 8.23 -25.50 21.33
CA VAL A 341 7.25 -25.87 22.38
C VAL A 341 5.96 -25.13 22.03
#